data_AF-A0A9E1K935-F1
#
_entry.id   AF-A0A9E1K935-F1
#
_cell.length_a   1.000
_cell.length_b   1.000
_cell.length_c   1.000
_cell.angle_alpha   90.00
_cell.angle_beta   90.00
_cell.angle_gamma   90.00
#
_symmetry.space_group_name_H-M   'P 1'
#
loop_
_entity.id
_entity.type
_entity.pdbx_description
1 polymer ?
#
loop_
_entity_poly.entity_id
_entity_poly.type
_entity_poly.pdbx_seq_one_letter_code
_entity_poly.pdbx_strand_id
1 'polypeptide(L)'
;LTDHALSTLANSKALSELKRLFIQNNFLGSKGVTDLAQSQVITSLEILYLKQNPLRIDGAKALANSCAFKDMKELYLGRTQLGNDGLAQLCNGGSWPNLTALSLAQNGLDDKSAHMLAETKLFPKLITLDLYNNNISDEAVDAIRCSPHLKCLRILQVN
;
A
#
# COMPACT_ATOMS: atom_id res chain seq x y z
N LEU A 1 -6.01 -11.92 -14.26
CA LEU A 1 -7.14 -11.05 -13.85
C LEU A 1 -7.03 -9.70 -14.57
N THR A 2 -8.12 -9.20 -15.15
CA THR A 2 -8.19 -7.85 -15.77
C THR A 2 -8.89 -6.86 -14.84
N ASP A 3 -8.81 -5.56 -15.12
CA ASP A 3 -9.53 -4.54 -14.35
C ASP A 3 -11.03 -4.82 -14.30
N HIS A 4 -11.66 -5.19 -15.43
CA HIS A 4 -13.08 -5.53 -15.47
C HIS A 4 -13.43 -6.71 -14.55
N ALA A 5 -12.58 -7.75 -14.52
CA ALA A 5 -12.80 -8.88 -13.64
C ALA A 5 -12.65 -8.47 -12.17
N LEU A 6 -11.69 -7.59 -11.84
CA LEU A 6 -11.55 -7.04 -10.49
C LEU A 6 -12.74 -6.16 -10.09
N SER A 7 -13.24 -5.32 -10.99
CA SER A 7 -14.48 -4.54 -10.78
C SER A 7 -15.68 -5.44 -10.50
N THR A 8 -15.77 -6.56 -11.21
CA THR A 8 -16.84 -7.55 -11.01
C THR A 8 -16.72 -8.18 -9.62
N LEU A 9 -15.50 -8.57 -9.21
CA LEU A 9 -15.23 -9.10 -7.88
C LEU A 9 -15.59 -8.07 -6.79
N ALA A 10 -15.20 -6.81 -6.97
CA ALA A 10 -15.46 -5.72 -6.03
C ALA A 10 -16.97 -5.49 -5.74
N ASN A 11 -17.86 -5.95 -6.62
CA ASN A 11 -19.31 -5.83 -6.45
C ASN A 11 -20.00 -7.17 -6.10
N SER A 12 -19.23 -8.24 -5.92
CA SER A 12 -19.78 -9.58 -5.67
C SER A 12 -20.22 -9.73 -4.22
N LYS A 13 -21.55 -9.78 -4.00
CA LYS A 13 -22.14 -10.04 -2.67
C LYS A 13 -21.72 -11.37 -2.07
N ALA A 14 -21.38 -12.36 -2.91
CA ALA A 14 -20.87 -13.65 -2.45
C ALA A 14 -19.49 -13.54 -1.76
N LEU A 15 -18.79 -12.42 -1.96
CA LEU A 15 -17.45 -12.16 -1.41
C LEU A 15 -17.47 -11.06 -0.34
N SER A 16 -18.62 -10.73 0.27
CA SER A 16 -18.70 -9.69 1.32
C SER A 16 -17.78 -9.97 2.51
N GLU A 17 -17.58 -11.25 2.83
CA GLU A 17 -16.73 -11.71 3.93
C GLU A 17 -15.27 -11.95 3.52
N LEU A 18 -14.85 -11.49 2.33
CA LEU A 18 -13.50 -11.72 1.83
C LEU A 18 -12.47 -10.93 2.66
N LYS A 19 -11.62 -11.66 3.38
CA LYS A 19 -10.58 -11.09 4.25
C LYS A 19 -9.20 -10.98 3.59
N ARG A 20 -8.93 -11.80 2.58
CA ARG A 20 -7.60 -11.91 1.97
C ARG A 20 -7.73 -12.02 0.46
N LEU A 21 -7.02 -11.16 -0.27
CA LEU A 21 -7.05 -11.14 -1.72
C LEU A 21 -5.63 -11.13 -2.29
N PHE A 22 -5.34 -12.13 -3.11
CA PHE A 22 -4.05 -12.33 -3.75
C PHE A 22 -4.20 -12.18 -5.27
N ILE A 23 -3.76 -11.04 -5.79
CA ILE A 23 -3.90 -10.66 -7.20
C ILE A 23 -2.60 -10.09 -7.75
N GLN A 24 -1.46 -10.55 -7.21
CA GLN A 24 -0.14 -10.26 -7.74
C GLN A 24 0.06 -10.82 -9.16
N ASN A 25 1.00 -10.24 -9.90
CA ASN A 25 1.35 -10.67 -11.27
C ASN A 25 0.15 -10.66 -12.22
N ASN A 26 -0.63 -9.60 -12.14
CA ASN A 26 -1.64 -9.29 -13.13
C ASN A 26 -1.26 -8.00 -13.86
N PHE A 27 -2.01 -7.66 -14.90
CA PHE A 27 -1.83 -6.40 -15.61
C PHE A 27 -2.94 -5.42 -15.19
N LEU A 28 -3.22 -5.35 -13.89
CA LEU A 28 -4.25 -4.45 -13.35
C LEU A 28 -3.75 -3.01 -13.42
N GLY A 29 -4.58 -2.15 -14.01
CA GLY A 29 -4.39 -0.71 -13.96
C GLY A 29 -5.02 -0.10 -12.71
N SER A 30 -5.16 1.23 -12.74
CA SER A 30 -5.79 1.97 -11.64
C SER A 30 -7.29 1.73 -11.54
N LYS A 31 -7.99 1.38 -12.64
CA LYS A 31 -9.45 1.26 -12.65
C LYS A 31 -9.96 0.15 -11.73
N GLY A 32 -9.47 -1.09 -11.88
CA GLY A 32 -9.92 -2.21 -11.07
C GLY A 32 -9.59 -2.02 -9.60
N VAL A 33 -8.42 -1.45 -9.30
CA VAL A 33 -8.03 -1.10 -7.93
C VAL A 33 -8.90 0.01 -7.35
N THR A 34 -9.31 0.99 -8.17
CA THR A 34 -10.27 2.02 -7.76
C THR A 34 -11.60 1.41 -7.38
N ASP A 35 -12.14 0.52 -8.22
CA ASP A 35 -13.43 -0.12 -7.94
C ASP A 35 -13.36 -0.99 -6.67
N LEU A 36 -12.25 -1.70 -6.45
CA LEU A 36 -12.02 -2.44 -5.21
C LEU A 36 -11.92 -1.51 -4.00
N ALA A 37 -11.14 -0.42 -4.09
CA ALA A 37 -10.93 0.54 -3.02
C ALA A 37 -12.21 1.31 -2.63
N GLN A 38 -13.16 1.44 -3.55
CA GLN A 38 -14.45 2.09 -3.35
C GLN A 38 -15.62 1.11 -3.13
N SER A 39 -15.33 -0.19 -3.03
CA SER A 39 -16.35 -1.21 -2.83
C SER A 39 -17.16 -0.95 -1.56
N GLN A 40 -18.49 -1.03 -1.69
CA GLN A 40 -19.42 -1.04 -0.56
C GLN A 40 -19.76 -2.48 -0.13
N VAL A 41 -19.19 -3.49 -0.79
CA VAL A 41 -19.49 -4.91 -0.57
C VAL A 41 -18.30 -5.60 0.11
N ILE A 42 -17.10 -5.47 -0.46
CA ILE A 42 -15.87 -6.02 0.11
C ILE A 42 -15.26 -4.95 1.03
N THR A 43 -15.77 -4.88 2.26
CA THR A 43 -15.36 -3.87 3.25
C THR A 43 -14.55 -4.45 4.42
N SER A 44 -14.40 -5.79 4.46
CA SER A 44 -13.74 -6.54 5.54
C SER A 44 -12.35 -7.05 5.14
N LEU A 45 -11.72 -6.46 4.12
CA LEU A 45 -10.44 -6.93 3.60
C LEU A 45 -9.30 -6.55 4.55
N GLU A 46 -8.57 -7.55 5.03
CA GLU A 46 -7.46 -7.40 5.97
C GLU A 46 -6.09 -7.53 5.28
N ILE A 47 -5.99 -8.31 4.20
CA ILE A 47 -4.73 -8.59 3.51
C ILE A 47 -4.90 -8.44 2.00
N LEU A 48 -4.07 -7.61 1.39
CA LEU A 48 -4.10 -7.35 -0.06
C LEU A 48 -2.71 -7.45 -0.69
N TYR A 49 -2.57 -8.40 -1.62
CA TYR A 49 -1.37 -8.57 -2.44
C TYR A 49 -1.61 -8.06 -3.86
N LEU A 50 -0.97 -6.95 -4.20
CA LEU A 50 -1.03 -6.28 -5.51
C LEU A 50 0.32 -6.25 -6.23
N LYS A 51 1.34 -6.92 -5.68
CA LYS A 51 2.70 -6.96 -6.23
C LYS A 51 2.71 -7.21 -7.73
N GLN A 52 3.59 -6.53 -8.47
CA GLN A 52 3.72 -6.70 -9.93
C GLN A 52 2.42 -6.40 -10.71
N ASN A 53 1.71 -5.34 -10.34
CA ASN A 53 0.67 -4.70 -11.15
C ASN A 53 1.05 -3.23 -11.36
N PRO A 54 0.98 -2.66 -12.57
CA PRO A 54 1.40 -1.29 -12.85
C PRO A 54 0.38 -0.25 -12.32
N LEU A 55 0.23 -0.15 -11.01
CA LEU A 55 -0.73 0.73 -10.34
C LEU A 55 -0.43 2.21 -10.57
N ARG A 56 0.87 2.56 -10.56
CA ARG A 56 1.36 3.93 -10.70
C ARG A 56 0.72 4.88 -9.67
N ILE A 57 0.76 6.17 -9.94
CA ILE A 57 0.24 7.23 -9.06
C ILE A 57 -1.28 7.08 -8.87
N ASP A 58 -2.04 6.80 -9.94
CA ASP A 58 -3.50 6.72 -9.86
C ASP A 58 -3.98 5.55 -8.99
N GLY A 59 -3.33 4.39 -9.09
CA GLY A 59 -3.64 3.26 -8.22
C GLY A 59 -3.28 3.54 -6.77
N ALA A 60 -2.15 4.21 -6.49
CA ALA A 60 -1.81 4.64 -5.14
C ALA A 60 -2.84 5.62 -4.57
N LYS A 61 -3.28 6.59 -5.37
CA LYS A 61 -4.33 7.54 -5.00
C LYS A 61 -5.65 6.84 -4.70
N ALA A 62 -6.00 5.82 -5.47
CA ALA A 62 -7.19 5.01 -5.21
C ALA A 62 -7.11 4.27 -3.87
N LEU A 63 -5.98 3.62 -3.58
CA LEU A 63 -5.74 2.94 -2.31
C LEU A 63 -5.80 3.94 -1.13
N ALA A 64 -5.15 5.09 -1.27
CA ALA A 64 -5.06 6.13 -0.25
C ALA A 64 -6.44 6.72 0.11
N ASN A 65 -7.36 6.77 -0.84
CA ASN A 65 -8.72 7.31 -0.65
C ASN A 65 -9.78 6.21 -0.49
N SER A 66 -9.36 4.99 -0.12
CA SER A 66 -10.29 3.87 0.02
C SER A 66 -11.28 4.10 1.16
N CYS A 67 -12.56 3.80 0.90
CA CYS A 67 -13.57 3.66 1.96
C CYS A 67 -13.72 2.20 2.45
N ALA A 68 -13.19 1.24 1.69
CA ALA A 68 -13.29 -0.20 1.91
C ALA A 68 -12.20 -0.77 2.85
N PHE A 69 -11.02 -0.14 2.95
CA PHE A 69 -9.84 -0.75 3.59
C PHE A 69 -9.63 -0.35 5.05
N LYS A 70 -10.71 -0.12 5.82
CA LYS A 70 -10.65 0.28 7.23
C LYS A 70 -9.99 -0.77 8.13
N ASP A 71 -10.12 -2.04 7.76
CA ASP A 71 -9.59 -3.19 8.50
C ASP A 71 -8.27 -3.73 7.92
N MET A 72 -7.65 -3.01 6.98
CA MET A 72 -6.40 -3.45 6.34
C MET A 72 -5.27 -3.59 7.36
N LYS A 73 -4.66 -4.78 7.37
CA LYS A 73 -3.53 -5.16 8.23
C LYS A 73 -2.25 -5.34 7.45
N GLU A 74 -2.34 -5.83 6.21
CA GLU A 74 -1.17 -6.07 5.37
C GLU A 74 -1.40 -5.66 3.92
N LEU A 75 -0.49 -4.84 3.39
CA LEU A 75 -0.57 -4.30 2.04
C LEU A 75 0.76 -4.49 1.31
N TYR A 76 0.75 -5.26 0.22
CA TYR A 76 1.94 -5.57 -0.56
C TYR A 76 1.88 -4.95 -1.95
N LEU A 77 2.70 -3.92 -2.17
CA LEU A 77 2.74 -3.07 -3.36
C LEU A 77 4.08 -3.15 -4.09
N GLY A 78 4.83 -4.23 -3.92
CA GLY A 78 6.13 -4.36 -4.56
C GLY A 78 6.05 -4.33 -6.09
N ARG A 79 6.99 -3.66 -6.78
CA ARG A 79 6.98 -3.54 -8.26
C ARG A 79 5.65 -3.02 -8.83
N THR A 80 5.06 -1.99 -8.22
CA THR A 80 3.80 -1.38 -8.71
C THR A 80 3.97 -0.04 -9.39
N GLN A 81 5.23 0.37 -9.63
CA GLN A 81 5.61 1.61 -10.33
C GLN A 81 5.09 2.88 -9.65
N LEU A 82 5.02 2.89 -8.30
CA LEU A 82 4.48 4.06 -7.58
C LEU A 82 5.33 5.31 -7.76
N GLY A 83 6.67 5.17 -7.72
CA GLY A 83 7.58 6.30 -7.56
C GLY A 83 7.31 7.09 -6.28
N ASN A 84 8.06 8.18 -6.11
CA ASN A 84 7.87 9.08 -4.97
C ASN A 84 6.46 9.69 -4.93
N ASP A 85 5.92 10.06 -6.10
CA ASP A 85 4.60 10.71 -6.18
C ASP A 85 3.46 9.76 -5.79
N GLY A 86 3.56 8.49 -6.18
CA GLY A 86 2.60 7.47 -5.74
C GLY A 86 2.68 7.23 -4.24
N LEU A 87 3.88 7.16 -3.67
CA LEU A 87 4.02 7.08 -2.21
C LEU A 87 3.48 8.33 -1.50
N ALA A 88 3.68 9.52 -2.08
CA ALA A 88 3.12 10.75 -1.55
C ALA A 88 1.59 10.70 -1.49
N GLN A 89 0.92 10.04 -2.46
CA GLN A 89 -0.52 9.82 -2.36
C GLN A 89 -0.89 8.97 -1.14
N LEU A 90 -0.17 7.87 -0.89
CA LEU A 90 -0.40 7.01 0.28
C LEU A 90 -0.13 7.74 1.59
N CYS A 91 0.86 8.63 1.64
CA CYS A 91 1.26 9.37 2.84
C CYS A 91 0.42 10.63 3.12
N ASN A 92 -0.38 11.10 2.15
CA ASN A 92 -1.27 12.26 2.28
C ASN A 92 -2.77 11.91 2.24
N GLY A 93 -3.12 10.62 2.11
CA GLY A 93 -4.49 10.16 2.04
C GLY A 93 -5.12 9.83 3.39
N GLY A 94 -6.04 8.87 3.37
CA GLY A 94 -6.70 8.33 4.56
C GLY A 94 -5.74 7.60 5.50
N SER A 95 -6.08 7.60 6.79
CA SER A 95 -5.32 6.87 7.81
C SER A 95 -5.46 5.35 7.62
N TRP A 96 -4.40 4.62 7.96
CA TRP A 96 -4.33 3.16 7.95
C TRP A 96 -4.20 2.65 9.40
N PRO A 97 -5.26 2.77 10.22
CA PRO A 97 -5.18 2.63 11.67
C PRO A 97 -4.82 1.21 12.13
N ASN A 98 -4.95 0.22 11.24
CA ASN A 98 -4.73 -1.19 11.53
C ASN A 98 -3.58 -1.81 10.74
N LEU A 99 -2.90 -1.03 9.88
CA LEU A 99 -1.84 -1.55 9.04
C LEU A 99 -0.59 -1.88 9.87
N THR A 100 -0.17 -3.13 9.78
CA THR A 100 0.98 -3.70 10.51
C THR A 100 2.11 -4.09 9.58
N ALA A 101 1.83 -4.41 8.31
CA ALA A 101 2.84 -4.71 7.31
C ALA A 101 2.59 -3.93 6.01
N LEU A 102 3.63 -3.26 5.51
CA LEU A 102 3.63 -2.54 4.25
C LEU A 102 4.88 -2.91 3.45
N SER A 103 4.71 -3.47 2.25
CA SER A 103 5.81 -3.69 1.31
C SER A 103 5.70 -2.74 0.13
N LEU A 104 6.75 -1.94 -0.05
CA LEU A 104 6.96 -0.98 -1.13
C LEU A 104 8.22 -1.31 -1.95
N ALA A 105 8.71 -2.56 -1.85
CA ALA A 105 9.91 -3.00 -2.55
C ALA A 105 9.86 -2.70 -4.06
N GLN A 106 10.98 -2.25 -4.63
CA GLN A 106 11.09 -2.03 -6.08
C GLN A 106 10.04 -1.09 -6.67
N ASN A 107 9.84 0.07 -6.05
CA ASN A 107 8.94 1.11 -6.57
C ASN A 107 9.65 2.36 -7.06
N GLY A 108 10.99 2.36 -7.11
CA GLY A 108 11.78 3.51 -7.55
C GLY A 108 11.68 4.66 -6.53
N LEU A 109 11.64 4.32 -5.24
CA LEU A 109 11.62 5.29 -4.15
C LEU A 109 13.03 5.80 -3.87
N ASP A 110 13.15 7.06 -3.48
CA ASP A 110 14.41 7.66 -3.05
C ASP A 110 14.34 8.23 -1.62
N ASP A 111 15.37 8.96 -1.22
CA ASP A 111 15.46 9.59 0.10
C ASP A 111 14.26 10.49 0.43
N LYS A 112 13.65 11.17 -0.55
CA LYS A 112 12.45 12.00 -0.30
C LYS A 112 11.29 11.14 0.19
N SER A 113 11.16 9.94 -0.37
CA SER A 113 10.17 8.96 0.05
C SER A 113 10.42 8.44 1.46
N ALA A 114 11.68 8.20 1.82
CA ALA A 114 12.04 7.80 3.18
C ALA A 114 11.70 8.89 4.21
N HIS A 115 11.98 10.16 3.91
CA HIS A 115 11.60 11.28 4.77
C HIS A 115 10.07 11.42 4.88
N MET A 116 9.31 11.22 3.81
CA MET A 116 7.83 11.18 3.89
C MET A 116 7.33 10.05 4.81
N LEU A 117 7.92 8.86 4.71
CA LEU A 117 7.60 7.74 5.60
C LEU A 117 7.98 8.02 7.05
N ALA A 118 9.08 8.74 7.30
CA ALA A 118 9.49 9.12 8.65
C ALA A 118 8.50 10.11 9.30
N GLU A 119 7.93 11.03 8.51
CA GLU A 119 7.03 12.08 9.01
C GLU A 119 5.54 11.71 9.00
N THR A 120 5.15 10.64 8.30
CA THR A 120 3.72 10.29 8.20
C THR A 120 3.16 9.74 9.50
N LYS A 121 1.96 10.21 9.86
CA LYS A 121 1.17 9.74 11.02
C LYS A 121 0.14 8.68 10.64
N LEU A 122 0.09 8.30 9.36
CA LEU A 122 -0.99 7.47 8.83
C LEU A 122 -0.81 5.97 9.13
N PHE A 123 0.38 5.54 9.58
CA PHE A 123 0.68 4.13 9.89
C PHE A 123 1.02 3.91 11.38
N PRO A 124 0.13 4.27 12.33
CA PRO A 124 0.47 4.30 13.76
C PRO A 124 0.78 2.92 14.36
N LYS A 125 0.40 1.83 13.68
CA LYS A 125 0.63 0.44 14.12
C LYS A 125 1.60 -0.33 13.23
N LEU A 126 2.34 0.34 12.34
CA LEU A 126 3.24 -0.35 11.41
C LEU A 126 4.36 -1.06 12.18
N ILE A 127 4.52 -2.37 11.92
CA ILE A 127 5.54 -3.23 12.54
C ILE A 127 6.59 -3.59 11.50
N THR A 128 6.18 -3.87 10.27
CA THR A 128 7.03 -4.29 9.17
C THR A 128 6.92 -3.31 8.02
N LEU A 129 8.07 -2.75 7.62
CA LEU A 129 8.21 -1.91 6.44
C LEU A 129 9.30 -2.51 5.54
N ASP A 130 8.90 -2.87 4.32
CA ASP A 130 9.82 -3.41 3.31
C ASP A 130 10.02 -2.38 2.18
N LEU A 131 11.25 -1.88 2.09
CA LEU A 131 11.74 -0.93 1.09
C LEU A 131 12.81 -1.53 0.18
N TYR A 132 12.96 -2.87 0.19
CA TYR A 132 14.02 -3.55 -0.55
C TYR A 132 14.08 -3.14 -2.02
N ASN A 133 15.29 -2.96 -2.53
CA ASN A 133 15.59 -2.64 -3.92
C ASN A 133 14.86 -1.35 -4.39
N ASN A 134 15.00 -0.31 -3.58
CA ASN A 134 14.75 1.09 -3.91
C ASN A 134 16.08 1.89 -3.85
N ASN A 135 16.08 3.18 -4.15
CA ASN A 135 17.27 4.04 -4.16
C ASN A 135 17.35 4.91 -2.89
N ILE A 136 17.38 4.26 -1.72
CA ILE A 136 17.37 4.93 -0.41
C ILE A 136 18.76 4.81 0.21
N SER A 137 19.34 5.94 0.60
CA SER A 137 20.63 6.03 1.29
C SER A 137 20.54 5.61 2.76
N ASP A 138 21.68 5.25 3.36
CA ASP A 138 21.73 4.89 4.78
C ASP A 138 21.29 6.07 5.67
N GLU A 139 21.64 7.31 5.31
CA GLU A 139 21.20 8.51 6.03
C GLU A 139 19.68 8.66 6.01
N ALA A 140 19.03 8.35 4.89
CA ALA A 140 17.58 8.40 4.78
C ALA A 140 16.90 7.22 5.51
N VAL A 141 17.56 6.06 5.61
CA VAL A 141 17.11 4.95 6.46
C VAL A 141 17.11 5.37 7.93
N ASP A 142 18.12 6.13 8.38
CA ASP A 142 18.18 6.64 9.74
C ASP A 142 17.02 7.60 10.07
N ALA A 143 16.53 8.37 9.10
CA ALA A 143 15.32 9.19 9.27
C ALA A 143 14.09 8.31 9.62
N ILE A 144 13.91 7.18 8.95
CA ILE A 144 12.83 6.22 9.26
C ILE A 144 13.01 5.62 10.66
N ARG A 145 14.23 5.23 11.01
CA ARG A 145 14.55 4.65 12.34
C ARG A 145 14.30 5.64 13.48
N CYS A 146 14.58 6.92 13.25
CA CYS A 146 14.37 8.00 14.21
C CYS A 146 12.95 8.58 14.18
N SER A 147 12.05 8.06 13.35
CA SER A 147 10.69 8.57 13.21
C SER A 147 9.94 8.59 14.55
N PRO A 148 9.39 9.73 14.97
CA PRO A 148 8.54 9.81 16.16
C PRO A 148 7.15 9.21 15.90
N HIS A 149 6.83 8.82 14.67
CA HIS A 149 5.50 8.35 14.27
C HIS A 149 5.45 6.83 14.02
N LEU A 150 6.56 6.23 13.55
CA LEU A 150 6.69 4.78 13.35
C LEU A 150 7.16 4.04 14.62
N LYS A 151 6.57 4.35 15.78
CA LYS A 151 7.00 3.81 17.10
C LYS A 151 6.88 2.28 17.22
N CYS A 152 5.99 1.68 16.44
CA CYS A 152 5.75 0.24 16.43
C CYS A 152 6.69 -0.51 15.48
N LEU A 153 7.49 0.18 14.66
CA LEU A 153 8.33 -0.46 13.67
C LEU A 153 9.36 -1.37 14.35
N ARG A 154 9.47 -2.61 13.88
CA ARG A 154 10.41 -3.63 14.39
C ARG A 154 11.23 -4.23 13.27
N ILE A 155 10.67 -4.30 12.07
CA ILE A 155 11.30 -4.88 10.90
C ILE A 155 11.34 -3.82 9.82
N LEU A 156 12.54 -3.39 9.46
CA LEU A 156 12.81 -2.49 8.35
C LEU A 156 13.74 -3.21 7.38
N GLN A 157 13.24 -3.52 6.18
CA GLN A 157 14.03 -4.16 5.13
C GLN A 157 14.44 -3.09 4.10
N VAL A 158 15.74 -2.97 3.89
CA VAL A 158 16.40 -2.04 2.95
C VAL A 158 17.44 -2.83 2.15
N ASN A 159 18.18 -2.17 1.25
CA ASN A 159 19.20 -2.83 0.42
C ASN A 159 20.34 -3.46 1.22
#